data_AF-A0A7C0Y560-F1
#
_entry.id   AF-A0A7C0Y560-F1
#
_cell.length_a   1.000
_cell.length_b   1.000
_cell.length_c   1.000
_cell.angle_alpha   90.00
_cell.angle_beta   90.00
_cell.angle_gamma   90.00
#
_symmetry.space_group_name_H-M   'P 1'
#
loop_
_entity.id
_entity.type
_entity.pdbx_description
1 polymer ?
#
loop_
_entity_poly.entity_id
_entity_poly.type
_entity_poly.pdbx_seq_one_letter_code
_entity_poly.pdbx_strand_id
1 'polypeptide(L)'
;MRAVAKKVTTFGEKINLNQLRPFKNHPVECLVLNEREAKLCAALNIKTIGHLAETPVNKALTLRNLWYRSVESLMSKLAQFVSNWHDVEADFLKTPFTEILQKMARFVPEKERVFFIRRYFYGETLSEIGKDYGLTREAVRQKLLKAKKSLQTPNWEKLVNQYLEKHIIPLFKDEKGKILAREEIIKRLQTEFGNALPVACATFILFEQLYFSDKNTEIAKIVRIGRKLLEKMVKRAFDAQYRRACRQGEIGKKIRMLRRLHGWTQEQLAKKLSCARITVNMWEKGKSIPKGKNIEKLAQVFGVPKEALVMG
;
A
#
# COMPACT_ATOMS: atom_id res chain seq x y z
N MET A 1 22.90 22.29 23.50
CA MET A 1 22.71 22.85 22.13
C MET A 1 23.99 23.34 21.42
N ARG A 2 25.17 23.33 22.04
CA ARG A 2 26.49 23.48 21.35
C ARG A 2 27.29 22.17 21.24
N ALA A 3 26.74 21.05 21.72
CA ALA A 3 27.46 19.77 21.82
C ALA A 3 27.41 18.91 20.55
N VAL A 4 26.34 19.00 19.74
CA VAL A 4 26.21 18.25 18.47
C VAL A 4 27.12 18.82 17.38
N ALA A 5 27.58 20.08 17.54
CA ALA A 5 28.43 20.78 16.58
C ALA A 5 29.95 20.57 16.78
N LYS A 6 30.38 19.80 17.80
CA LYS A 6 31.81 19.60 18.13
C LYS A 6 32.35 18.19 17.89
N LYS A 7 31.52 17.22 17.48
CA LYS A 7 31.97 15.94 16.92
C LYS A 7 31.54 15.88 15.46
N VAL A 8 32.38 15.30 14.61
CA VAL A 8 32.07 15.04 13.19
C VAL A 8 31.01 13.94 13.14
N THR A 9 29.76 14.31 13.44
CA THR A 9 28.61 13.41 13.44
C THR A 9 28.09 13.30 12.01
N THR A 10 27.92 12.07 11.53
CA THR A 10 27.32 11.80 10.22
C THR A 10 25.86 11.41 10.39
N PHE A 11 25.05 11.48 9.33
CA PHE A 11 23.65 11.01 9.43
C PHE A 11 23.57 9.51 9.82
N GLY A 12 24.59 8.72 9.49
CA GLY A 12 24.67 7.29 9.79
C GLY A 12 25.28 6.94 11.16
N GLU A 13 25.58 7.90 12.03
CA GLU A 13 26.31 7.66 13.29
C GLU A 13 25.69 6.58 14.18
N LYS A 14 24.36 6.46 14.18
CA LYS A 14 23.61 5.52 15.02
C LYS A 14 23.38 4.14 14.36
N ILE A 15 24.09 3.81 13.29
CA ILE A 15 23.75 2.69 12.41
C ILE A 15 24.93 1.74 12.25
N ASN A 16 24.64 0.43 12.26
CA ASN A 16 25.64 -0.57 11.93
C ASN A 16 25.97 -0.53 10.42
N LEU A 17 27.19 -0.12 10.08
CA LEU A 17 27.64 0.00 8.70
C LEU A 17 27.60 -1.33 7.93
N ASN A 18 27.73 -2.48 8.59
CA ASN A 18 27.60 -3.78 7.92
C ASN A 18 26.16 -4.07 7.49
N GLN A 19 25.18 -3.64 8.27
CA GLN A 19 23.77 -3.72 7.90
C GLN A 19 23.40 -2.71 6.81
N LEU A 20 24.16 -1.60 6.69
CA LEU A 20 23.99 -0.59 5.64
C LEU A 20 24.54 -1.06 4.28
N ARG A 21 25.57 -1.92 4.25
CA ARG A 21 26.28 -2.34 3.02
C ARG A 21 25.36 -2.74 1.85
N PRO A 22 24.32 -3.56 2.05
CA PRO A 22 23.41 -3.94 0.95
C PRO A 22 22.70 -2.74 0.33
N PHE A 23 22.55 -1.65 1.08
CA PHE A 23 21.73 -0.49 0.73
C PHE A 23 22.56 0.73 0.32
N LYS A 24 23.89 0.68 0.36
CA LYS A 24 24.78 1.85 0.18
C LYS A 24 24.51 2.63 -1.12
N ASN A 25 24.24 1.93 -2.21
CA ASN A 25 24.00 2.54 -3.53
C ASN A 25 22.54 2.90 -3.80
N HIS A 26 21.63 2.66 -2.85
CA HIS A 26 20.20 2.85 -3.06
C HIS A 26 19.81 4.33 -2.96
N PRO A 27 18.84 4.80 -3.76
CA PRO A 27 18.30 6.16 -3.67
C PRO A 27 17.89 6.59 -2.26
N VAL A 28 18.17 7.82 -1.86
CA VAL A 28 17.83 8.33 -0.51
C VAL A 28 16.32 8.40 -0.25
N GLU A 29 15.51 8.42 -1.32
CA GLU A 29 14.06 8.41 -1.31
C GLU A 29 13.45 7.16 -0.68
N CYS A 30 14.22 6.07 -0.49
CA CYS A 30 13.81 4.88 0.26
C CYS A 30 13.25 5.20 1.64
N LEU A 31 13.73 6.29 2.24
CA LEU A 31 13.37 6.69 3.60
C LEU A 31 12.01 7.39 3.67
N VAL A 32 11.23 7.42 2.58
CA VAL A 32 9.92 8.07 2.49
C VAL A 32 10.02 9.52 2.93
N LEU A 33 10.77 10.30 2.17
CA LEU A 33 11.10 11.69 2.53
C LEU A 33 9.86 12.59 2.48
N ASN A 34 9.70 13.43 3.49
CA ASN A 34 8.78 14.57 3.41
C ASN A 34 9.39 15.69 2.54
N GLU A 35 8.60 16.70 2.21
CA GLU A 35 9.02 17.76 1.30
C GLU A 35 10.27 18.52 1.77
N ARG A 36 10.43 18.70 3.09
CA ARG A 36 11.60 19.38 3.67
C ARG A 36 12.86 18.52 3.61
N GLU A 37 12.72 17.23 3.89
CA GLU A 37 13.81 16.26 3.82
C GLU A 37 14.28 16.07 2.38
N ALA A 38 13.36 15.98 1.41
CA ALA A 38 13.70 15.90 -0.01
C ALA A 38 14.46 17.14 -0.49
N LYS A 39 14.02 18.34 -0.08
CA LYS A 39 14.72 19.61 -0.37
C LYS A 39 16.12 19.63 0.26
N LEU A 40 16.28 19.14 1.48
CA LEU A 40 17.57 19.03 2.15
C LEU A 40 18.52 18.08 1.41
N CYS A 41 18.06 16.87 1.07
CA CYS A 41 18.86 15.90 0.33
C CYS A 41 19.29 16.45 -1.04
N ALA A 42 18.37 17.10 -1.76
CA ALA A 42 18.66 17.73 -3.04
C ALA A 42 19.70 18.85 -2.92
N ALA A 43 19.56 19.73 -1.92
CA ALA A 43 20.50 20.83 -1.67
C ALA A 43 21.91 20.35 -1.30
N LEU A 44 22.02 19.19 -0.65
CA LEU A 44 23.29 18.55 -0.31
C LEU A 44 23.80 17.57 -1.38
N ASN A 45 23.11 17.47 -2.53
CA ASN A 45 23.39 16.50 -3.60
C ASN A 45 23.43 15.04 -3.09
N ILE A 46 22.64 14.73 -2.07
CA ILE A 46 22.51 13.40 -1.50
C ILE A 46 21.57 12.61 -2.38
N LYS A 47 22.13 11.65 -3.12
CA LYS A 47 21.39 10.77 -4.02
C LYS A 47 21.17 9.38 -3.45
N THR A 48 22.02 8.92 -2.53
CA THR A 48 21.96 7.56 -2.03
C THR A 48 21.94 7.47 -0.51
N ILE A 49 21.46 6.35 0.03
CA ILE A 49 21.49 6.01 1.46
C ILE A 49 22.92 6.00 1.98
N GLY A 50 23.87 5.46 1.20
CA GLY A 50 25.29 5.48 1.54
C GLY A 50 25.84 6.90 1.62
N HIS A 51 25.55 7.72 0.60
CA HIS A 51 25.97 9.11 0.60
C HIS A 51 25.34 9.87 1.78
N LEU A 52 24.05 9.62 2.09
CA LEU A 52 23.40 10.20 3.26
C LEU A 52 24.14 9.81 4.54
N ALA A 53 24.35 8.50 4.76
CA ALA A 53 24.96 7.95 5.96
C ALA A 53 26.39 8.49 6.21
N GLU A 54 27.15 8.71 5.14
CA GLU A 54 28.51 9.25 5.17
C GLU A 54 28.54 10.78 5.24
N THR A 55 27.42 11.46 4.94
CA THR A 55 27.37 12.92 4.93
C THR A 55 27.51 13.47 6.36
N PRO A 56 28.44 14.42 6.60
CA PRO A 56 28.51 15.13 7.87
C PRO A 56 27.27 16.00 8.11
N VAL A 57 26.70 15.92 9.31
CA VAL A 57 25.50 16.70 9.69
C VAL A 57 25.77 18.21 9.63
N ASN A 58 27.00 18.64 9.87
CA ASN A 58 27.38 20.05 9.80
C ASN A 58 27.19 20.65 8.39
N LYS A 59 27.19 19.84 7.32
CA LYS A 59 26.86 20.31 5.96
C LYS A 59 25.41 20.76 5.86
N ALA A 60 24.49 20.20 6.65
CA ALA A 60 23.12 20.66 6.71
C ALA A 60 22.97 22.02 7.43
N LEU A 61 23.92 22.39 8.29
CA LEU A 61 23.91 23.67 9.02
C LEU A 61 24.13 24.89 8.11
N THR A 62 24.71 24.67 6.92
CA THR A 62 24.92 25.73 5.93
C THR A 62 23.61 26.17 5.26
N LEU A 63 22.55 25.36 5.36
CA LEU A 63 21.23 25.63 4.81
C LEU A 63 20.36 26.36 5.86
N ARG A 64 20.22 27.69 5.72
CA ARG A 64 19.36 28.51 6.59
C ARG A 64 17.91 27.98 6.56
N ASN A 65 17.28 27.87 7.74
CA ASN A 65 15.87 27.51 7.98
C ASN A 65 15.42 26.05 7.71
N LEU A 66 16.29 25.10 7.35
CA LEU A 66 15.84 23.75 6.94
C LEU A 66 16.42 22.53 7.68
N TRP A 67 17.13 22.70 8.79
CA TRP A 67 18.09 21.69 9.20
C TRP A 67 17.72 20.84 10.43
N TYR A 68 17.37 21.40 11.59
CA TYR A 68 17.34 20.58 12.83
C TYR A 68 16.33 19.40 12.79
N ARG A 69 15.04 19.70 12.54
CA ARG A 69 13.99 18.67 12.53
C ARG A 69 14.14 17.68 11.36
N SER A 70 14.59 18.17 10.20
CA SER A 70 14.79 17.34 9.01
C SER A 70 15.97 16.39 9.19
N VAL A 71 17.06 16.87 9.81
CA VAL A 71 18.25 16.06 10.14
C VAL A 71 17.88 14.96 11.13
N GLU A 72 17.25 15.32 12.24
CA GLU A 72 16.87 14.34 13.28
C GLU A 72 15.90 13.28 12.72
N SER A 73 14.93 13.70 11.91
CA SER A 73 14.01 12.80 11.22
C SER A 73 14.72 11.88 10.23
N LEU A 74 15.63 12.40 9.40
CA LEU A 74 16.41 11.59 8.44
C LEU A 74 17.29 10.56 9.16
N MET A 75 17.97 10.96 10.24
CA MET A 75 18.76 10.03 11.06
C MET A 75 17.89 8.93 11.65
N SER A 76 16.72 9.27 12.19
CA SER A 76 15.77 8.29 12.74
C SER A 76 15.27 7.33 11.65
N LYS A 77 14.90 7.86 10.47
CA LYS A 77 14.41 7.06 9.34
C LYS A 77 15.49 6.13 8.81
N LEU A 78 16.72 6.63 8.67
CA LEU A 78 17.85 5.84 8.22
C LEU A 78 18.15 4.70 9.21
N ALA A 79 18.13 4.98 10.51
CA ALA A 79 18.33 3.96 11.55
C ALA A 79 17.22 2.89 11.55
N GLN A 80 15.95 3.32 11.55
CA GLN A 80 14.81 2.41 11.48
C GLN A 80 14.81 1.55 10.22
N PHE A 81 15.18 2.14 9.07
CA PHE A 81 15.27 1.44 7.81
C PHE A 81 16.30 0.30 7.89
N VAL A 82 17.52 0.59 8.37
CA VAL A 82 18.59 -0.41 8.44
C VAL A 82 18.31 -1.50 9.47
N SER A 83 17.73 -1.14 10.63
CA SER A 83 17.43 -2.10 11.70
C SER A 83 16.29 -3.05 11.36
N ASN A 84 15.24 -2.58 10.68
CA ASN A 84 14.00 -3.35 10.51
C ASN A 84 13.85 -3.98 9.11
N TRP A 85 14.74 -3.69 8.15
CA TRP A 85 14.54 -4.13 6.77
C TRP A 85 14.46 -5.64 6.62
N HIS A 86 15.32 -6.39 7.30
CA HIS A 86 15.35 -7.86 7.22
C HIS A 86 14.03 -8.48 7.73
N ASP A 87 13.45 -7.92 8.78
CA ASP A 87 12.17 -8.38 9.32
C ASP A 87 11.02 -8.06 8.37
N VAL A 88 11.03 -6.86 7.76
CA VAL A 88 10.04 -6.45 6.74
C VAL A 88 10.12 -7.35 5.50
N GLU A 89 11.34 -7.67 5.05
CA GLU A 89 11.58 -8.55 3.91
C GLU A 89 11.08 -9.98 4.19
N ALA A 90 11.46 -10.54 5.34
CA ALA A 90 11.05 -11.87 5.76
C ALA A 90 9.52 -11.97 5.96
N ASP A 91 8.92 -10.95 6.58
CA ASP A 91 7.47 -10.84 6.76
C ASP A 91 6.73 -10.77 5.42
N PHE A 92 7.25 -10.00 4.46
CA PHE A 92 6.65 -9.89 3.12
C PHE A 92 6.72 -11.22 2.36
N LEU A 93 7.88 -11.89 2.33
CA LEU A 93 8.06 -13.17 1.63
C LEU A 93 7.20 -14.32 2.19
N LYS A 94 6.78 -14.23 3.45
CA LYS A 94 5.87 -15.17 4.11
C LYS A 94 4.40 -14.80 3.99
N THR A 95 4.09 -13.62 3.44
CA THR A 95 2.72 -13.12 3.34
C THR A 95 1.90 -13.94 2.34
N PRO A 96 0.70 -14.43 2.69
CA PRO A 96 -0.20 -15.05 1.72
C PRO A 96 -0.56 -14.09 0.59
N PHE A 97 -0.69 -14.58 -0.65
CA PHE A 97 -0.96 -13.70 -1.81
C PHE A 97 -2.22 -12.85 -1.64
N THR A 98 -3.22 -13.43 -0.97
CA THR A 98 -4.52 -12.82 -0.65
C THR A 98 -4.41 -11.63 0.31
N GLU A 99 -3.31 -11.51 1.06
CA GLU A 99 -3.07 -10.44 2.04
C GLU A 99 -2.04 -9.40 1.56
N ILE A 100 -1.38 -9.63 0.42
CA ILE A 100 -0.34 -8.73 -0.11
C ILE A 100 -0.83 -7.30 -0.21
N LEU A 101 -2.00 -7.07 -0.80
CA LEU A 101 -2.51 -5.72 -0.98
C LEU A 101 -2.73 -5.01 0.36
N GLN A 102 -3.12 -5.74 1.41
CA GLN A 102 -3.32 -5.18 2.75
C GLN A 102 -1.97 -4.75 3.34
N LYS A 103 -0.95 -5.59 3.22
CA LYS A 103 0.41 -5.22 3.66
C LYS A 103 0.95 -4.04 2.85
N MET A 104 0.80 -4.05 1.52
CA MET A 104 1.19 -2.93 0.66
C MET A 104 0.48 -1.63 1.04
N ALA A 105 -0.82 -1.68 1.34
CA ALA A 105 -1.60 -0.50 1.71
C ALA A 105 -1.07 0.20 2.98
N ARG A 106 -0.43 -0.52 3.91
CA ARG A 106 0.17 0.06 5.12
C ARG A 106 1.32 1.02 4.79
N PHE A 107 2.05 0.75 3.72
CA PHE A 107 3.16 1.60 3.25
C PHE A 107 2.67 2.82 2.45
N VAL A 108 1.41 2.85 2.03
CA VAL A 108 0.83 4.01 1.35
C VAL A 108 0.54 5.12 2.38
N PRO A 109 0.99 6.36 2.14
CA PRO A 109 0.66 7.51 2.98
C PRO A 109 -0.84 7.67 3.19
N GLU A 110 -1.24 8.06 4.40
CA GLU A 110 -2.64 8.14 4.82
C GLU A 110 -3.52 8.94 3.84
N LYS A 111 -3.02 10.08 3.36
CA LYS A 111 -3.72 10.96 2.40
C LYS A 111 -4.03 10.31 1.06
N GLU A 112 -3.23 9.34 0.64
CA GLU A 112 -3.37 8.64 -0.65
C GLU A 112 -3.97 7.24 -0.50
N ARG A 113 -3.90 6.65 0.70
CA ARG A 113 -4.31 5.28 1.00
C ARG A 113 -5.76 5.00 0.66
N VAL A 114 -6.64 5.98 0.86
CA VAL A 114 -8.09 5.79 0.58
C VAL A 114 -8.35 5.65 -0.92
N PHE A 115 -7.64 6.41 -1.74
CA PHE A 115 -7.72 6.29 -3.20
C PHE A 115 -7.16 4.96 -3.67
N PHE A 116 -6.04 4.53 -3.08
CA PHE A 116 -5.40 3.25 -3.38
C PHE A 116 -6.34 2.08 -3.09
N ILE A 117 -6.94 2.04 -1.89
CA ILE A 117 -7.85 0.96 -1.50
C ILE A 117 -9.09 0.96 -2.40
N ARG A 118 -9.69 2.14 -2.65
CA ARG A 118 -10.85 2.24 -3.54
C ARG A 118 -10.56 1.74 -4.95
N ARG A 119 -9.37 2.04 -5.47
CA ARG A 119 -8.96 1.58 -6.81
C ARG A 119 -8.66 0.09 -6.87
N TYR A 120 -7.87 -0.44 -5.94
CA TYR A 120 -7.31 -1.78 -6.03
C TYR A 120 -8.11 -2.84 -5.26
N PHE A 121 -8.70 -2.53 -4.11
CA PHE A 121 -9.50 -3.50 -3.37
C PHE A 121 -10.95 -3.56 -3.85
N TYR A 122 -11.51 -2.41 -4.23
CA TYR A 122 -12.91 -2.30 -4.61
C TYR A 122 -13.11 -2.18 -6.14
N GLY A 123 -12.02 -2.06 -6.91
CA GLY A 123 -12.08 -2.08 -8.38
C GLY A 123 -12.81 -0.88 -9.01
N GLU A 124 -12.96 0.22 -8.27
CA GLU A 124 -13.63 1.40 -8.77
C GLU A 124 -12.83 2.13 -9.84
N THR A 125 -13.55 2.85 -10.68
CA THR A 125 -12.99 3.76 -11.67
C THR A 125 -12.54 5.05 -11.01
N LEU A 126 -11.59 5.73 -11.66
CA LEU A 126 -11.11 7.04 -11.21
C LEU A 126 -12.22 8.09 -11.16
N SER A 127 -13.21 7.98 -12.05
CA SER A 127 -14.35 8.90 -12.12
C SER A 127 -15.33 8.69 -10.96
N GLU A 128 -15.63 7.43 -10.60
CA GLU A 128 -16.46 7.11 -9.42
C GLU A 128 -15.81 7.62 -8.13
N ILE A 129 -14.50 7.40 -7.98
CA ILE A 129 -13.75 7.92 -6.83
C ILE A 129 -13.78 9.45 -6.83
N GLY A 130 -13.55 10.09 -7.98
CA GLY A 130 -13.55 11.56 -8.08
C GLY A 130 -14.88 12.18 -7.66
N LYS A 131 -16.00 11.63 -8.15
CA LYS A 131 -17.36 12.10 -7.83
C LYS A 131 -17.63 12.13 -6.32
N ASP A 132 -17.20 11.11 -5.59
CA ASP A 132 -17.45 11.00 -4.14
C ASP A 132 -16.66 12.00 -3.30
N TYR A 133 -15.51 12.48 -3.80
CA TYR A 133 -14.65 13.44 -3.09
C TYR A 133 -14.71 14.86 -3.68
N GLY A 134 -15.57 15.11 -4.68
CA GLY A 134 -15.60 16.39 -5.40
C GLY A 134 -14.29 16.69 -6.17
N LEU A 135 -13.61 15.64 -6.64
CA LEU A 135 -12.32 15.73 -7.34
C LEU A 135 -12.47 15.35 -8.81
N THR A 136 -11.63 15.95 -9.66
CA THR A 136 -11.53 15.53 -11.06
C THR A 136 -10.88 14.14 -11.18
N ARG A 137 -11.16 13.44 -12.28
CA ARG A 137 -10.51 12.16 -12.61
C ARG A 137 -8.98 12.27 -12.57
N GLU A 138 -8.43 13.40 -13.03
CA GLU A 138 -6.99 13.65 -13.04
C GLU A 138 -6.44 13.87 -11.64
N ALA A 139 -7.14 14.60 -10.77
CA ALA A 139 -6.72 14.76 -9.38
C ALA A 139 -6.63 13.39 -8.65
N VAL A 140 -7.59 12.49 -8.88
CA VAL A 140 -7.53 11.12 -8.36
C VAL A 140 -6.35 10.35 -8.95
N ARG A 141 -6.08 10.50 -10.25
CA ARG A 141 -4.91 9.88 -10.90
C ARG A 141 -3.60 10.34 -10.26
N GLN A 142 -3.46 11.63 -9.97
CA GLN A 142 -2.27 12.19 -9.31
C GLN A 142 -2.10 11.66 -7.88
N LYS A 143 -3.19 11.51 -7.12
CA LYS A 143 -3.17 10.86 -5.80
C LYS A 143 -2.70 9.42 -5.88
N LEU A 144 -3.22 8.64 -6.83
CA LEU A 144 -2.76 7.27 -7.07
C LEU A 144 -1.31 7.21 -7.54
N LEU A 145 -0.86 8.17 -8.35
CA LEU A 145 0.54 8.25 -8.76
C LEU A 145 1.46 8.45 -7.56
N LYS A 146 1.08 9.30 -6.60
CA LYS A 146 1.81 9.47 -5.34
C LYS A 146 1.79 8.20 -4.49
N ALA A 147 0.65 7.50 -4.38
CA ALA A 147 0.56 6.19 -3.72
C ALA A 147 1.53 5.18 -4.35
N LYS A 148 1.55 5.11 -5.68
CA LYS A 148 2.45 4.21 -6.42
C LYS A 148 3.91 4.52 -6.14
N LYS A 149 4.30 5.81 -6.21
CA LYS A 149 5.68 6.24 -5.91
C LYS A 149 6.11 5.84 -4.50
N SER A 150 5.22 5.88 -3.51
CA SER A 150 5.53 5.42 -2.14
C SER A 150 5.76 3.92 -2.02
N LEU A 151 5.26 3.12 -2.98
CA LEU A 151 5.48 1.69 -3.05
C LEU A 151 6.72 1.32 -3.88
N GLN A 152 7.18 2.22 -4.75
CA GLN A 152 8.36 2.03 -5.59
C GLN A 152 9.66 2.38 -4.83
N THR A 153 9.82 1.88 -3.60
CA THR A 153 11.11 2.03 -2.91
C THR A 153 12.11 0.98 -3.41
N PRO A 154 13.40 1.32 -3.49
CA PRO A 154 14.46 0.38 -3.79
C PRO A 154 14.38 -0.88 -2.92
N ASN A 155 14.69 -2.04 -3.52
CA ASN A 155 14.42 -3.42 -3.09
C ASN A 155 13.00 -3.96 -3.22
N TRP A 156 11.94 -3.15 -3.32
CA TRP A 156 10.61 -3.74 -3.55
C TRP A 156 10.53 -4.52 -4.84
N GLU A 157 11.19 -4.06 -5.91
CA GLU A 157 11.22 -4.81 -7.16
C GLU A 157 11.90 -6.17 -6.98
N LYS A 158 13.08 -6.21 -6.36
CA LYS A 158 13.81 -7.45 -6.09
C LYS A 158 12.98 -8.39 -5.20
N LEU A 159 12.39 -7.85 -4.15
CA LEU A 159 11.52 -8.56 -3.22
C LEU A 159 10.25 -9.08 -3.89
N VAL A 160 9.64 -8.29 -4.76
CA VAL A 160 8.47 -8.70 -5.57
C VAL A 160 8.87 -9.76 -6.58
N ASN A 161 10.03 -9.65 -7.23
CA ASN A 161 10.55 -10.71 -8.10
C ASN A 161 10.74 -12.02 -7.34
N GLN A 162 11.41 -12.00 -6.18
CA GLN A 162 11.59 -13.18 -5.33
C GLN A 162 10.25 -13.75 -4.86
N TYR A 163 9.31 -12.87 -4.47
CA TYR A 163 7.98 -13.28 -4.06
C TYR A 163 7.24 -13.98 -5.22
N LEU A 164 7.28 -13.38 -6.42
CA LEU A 164 6.64 -13.93 -7.61
C LEU A 164 7.27 -15.26 -8.01
N GLU A 165 8.60 -15.35 -8.01
CA GLU A 165 9.33 -16.60 -8.27
C GLU A 165 8.90 -17.72 -7.33
N LYS A 166 8.74 -17.40 -6.05
CA LYS A 166 8.36 -18.39 -5.04
C LYS A 166 6.90 -18.82 -5.11
N HIS A 167 5.97 -17.87 -5.30
CA HIS A 167 4.54 -18.10 -5.06
C HIS A 167 3.68 -18.06 -6.32
N ILE A 168 4.13 -17.39 -7.37
CA ILE A 168 3.32 -17.16 -8.58
C ILE A 168 3.86 -17.95 -9.77
N ILE A 169 5.15 -17.91 -10.04
CA ILE A 169 5.77 -18.62 -11.17
C ILE A 169 5.43 -20.13 -11.20
N PRO A 170 5.37 -20.86 -10.06
CA PRO A 170 4.97 -22.28 -10.04
C PRO A 170 3.55 -22.55 -10.55
N LEU A 171 2.67 -21.54 -10.55
CA LEU A 171 1.31 -21.67 -11.09
C LEU A 171 1.28 -21.64 -12.63
N PHE A 172 2.35 -21.15 -13.27
CA PHE A 172 2.45 -20.94 -14.71
C PHE A 172 3.41 -21.91 -15.40
N LYS A 173 4.28 -22.58 -14.64
CA LYS A 173 5.32 -23.46 -15.17
C LYS A 173 5.16 -24.91 -14.69
N ASP A 174 5.62 -25.84 -15.51
CA ASP A 174 5.84 -27.24 -15.10
C ASP A 174 7.17 -27.39 -14.33
N GLU A 175 7.45 -28.61 -13.85
CA GLU A 175 8.69 -28.96 -13.13
C GLU A 175 9.96 -28.75 -13.97
N LYS A 176 9.83 -28.71 -15.30
CA LYS A 176 10.93 -28.47 -16.26
C LYS A 176 11.08 -26.99 -16.60
N GLY A 177 10.28 -26.10 -16.01
CA GLY A 177 10.32 -24.66 -16.20
C GLY A 177 9.61 -24.15 -17.46
N LYS A 178 8.87 -24.99 -18.17
CA LYS A 178 8.11 -24.62 -19.38
C LYS A 178 6.73 -24.07 -19.01
N ILE A 179 6.27 -23.05 -19.74
CA ILE A 179 4.94 -22.46 -19.54
C ILE A 179 3.85 -23.49 -19.87
N LEU A 180 2.90 -23.64 -18.95
CA LEU A 180 1.77 -24.56 -19.04
C LEU A 180 0.73 -24.11 -20.07
N ALA A 181 -0.13 -25.05 -20.48
CA ALA A 181 -1.30 -24.74 -21.28
C ALA A 181 -2.25 -23.78 -20.54
N ARG A 182 -2.97 -22.95 -21.31
CA ARG A 182 -3.81 -21.88 -20.76
C ARG A 182 -4.89 -22.40 -19.83
N GLU A 183 -5.52 -23.52 -20.18
CA GLU A 183 -6.61 -24.17 -19.44
C GLU A 183 -6.12 -24.65 -18.07
N GLU A 184 -4.91 -25.22 -18.03
CA GLU A 184 -4.26 -25.67 -16.80
C GLU A 184 -3.90 -24.51 -15.88
N ILE A 185 -3.36 -23.42 -16.44
CA ILE A 185 -3.08 -22.18 -15.68
C ILE A 185 -4.36 -21.65 -15.04
N ILE A 186 -5.47 -21.60 -15.80
CA ILE A 186 -6.77 -21.14 -15.27
C ILE A 186 -7.20 -22.02 -14.09
N LYS A 187 -7.13 -23.34 -14.23
CA LYS A 187 -7.51 -24.29 -13.15
C LYS A 187 -6.66 -24.07 -11.90
N ARG A 188 -5.34 -23.89 -12.05
CA ARG A 188 -4.43 -23.60 -10.92
C ARG A 188 -4.76 -22.27 -10.26
N LEU A 189 -4.96 -21.20 -11.03
CA LEU A 189 -5.35 -19.88 -10.50
C LEU A 189 -6.70 -19.92 -9.76
N GLN A 190 -7.67 -20.70 -10.25
CA GLN A 190 -8.96 -20.89 -9.58
C GLN A 190 -8.81 -21.65 -8.26
N THR A 191 -7.99 -22.69 -8.26
CA THR A 191 -7.73 -23.52 -7.08
C THR A 191 -7.01 -22.72 -6.00
N GLU A 192 -5.98 -21.96 -6.39
CA GLU A 192 -5.16 -21.16 -5.47
C GLU A 192 -5.96 -19.98 -4.88
N PHE A 193 -6.66 -19.22 -5.73
CA PHE A 193 -7.27 -17.97 -5.28
C PHE A 193 -8.74 -18.08 -4.91
N GLY A 194 -9.50 -19.03 -5.47
CA GLY A 194 -10.92 -19.24 -5.16
C GLY A 194 -11.73 -17.93 -5.08
N ASN A 195 -12.28 -17.65 -3.90
CA ASN A 195 -13.07 -16.43 -3.64
C ASN A 195 -12.25 -15.12 -3.64
N ALA A 196 -10.92 -15.21 -3.59
CA ALA A 196 -9.99 -14.09 -3.62
C ALA A 196 -9.46 -13.75 -5.03
N LEU A 197 -10.00 -14.37 -6.09
CA LEU A 197 -9.65 -14.04 -7.49
C LEU A 197 -9.64 -12.54 -7.82
N PRO A 198 -10.56 -11.70 -7.28
CA PRO A 198 -10.54 -10.26 -7.55
C PRO A 198 -9.40 -9.53 -6.88
N VAL A 199 -9.07 -9.93 -5.64
CA VAL A 199 -7.89 -9.42 -4.93
C VAL A 199 -6.64 -9.79 -5.71
N ALA A 200 -6.54 -11.05 -6.15
CA ALA A 200 -5.43 -11.50 -6.96
C ALA A 200 -5.31 -10.70 -8.27
N CYS A 201 -6.41 -10.51 -9.00
CA CYS A 201 -6.46 -9.70 -10.21
C CYS A 201 -5.93 -8.28 -9.96
N ALA A 202 -6.37 -7.63 -8.88
CA ALA A 202 -5.90 -6.31 -8.50
C ALA A 202 -4.41 -6.28 -8.14
N THR A 203 -3.90 -7.29 -7.45
CA THR A 203 -2.46 -7.44 -7.16
C THR A 203 -1.64 -7.54 -8.44
N PHE A 204 -2.08 -8.36 -9.40
CA PHE A 204 -1.41 -8.49 -10.70
C PHE A 204 -1.43 -7.17 -11.50
N ILE A 205 -2.56 -6.46 -11.54
CA ILE A 205 -2.65 -5.12 -12.14
C ILE A 205 -1.64 -4.17 -11.48
N LEU A 206 -1.56 -4.21 -10.14
CA LEU A 206 -0.66 -3.34 -9.39
C LEU A 206 0.81 -3.67 -9.68
N PHE A 207 1.20 -4.94 -9.63
CA PHE A 207 2.56 -5.36 -9.95
C PHE A 207 2.97 -5.00 -11.37
N GLU A 208 2.11 -5.24 -12.35
CA GLU A 208 2.35 -4.81 -13.74
C GLU A 208 2.59 -3.30 -13.82
N GLN A 209 1.76 -2.50 -13.15
CA GLN A 209 1.87 -1.05 -13.19
C GLN A 209 3.04 -0.47 -12.40
N LEU A 210 3.47 -1.12 -11.32
CA LEU A 210 4.52 -0.62 -10.43
C LEU A 210 5.91 -1.04 -10.86
N TYR A 211 6.08 -2.31 -11.27
CA TYR A 211 7.40 -2.93 -11.42
C TYR A 211 7.66 -3.43 -12.83
N PHE A 212 6.64 -3.60 -13.66
CA PHE A 212 6.79 -4.25 -14.98
C PHE A 212 6.17 -3.47 -16.14
N SER A 213 5.84 -2.18 -15.98
CA SER A 213 5.16 -1.39 -17.02
C SER A 213 5.90 -1.47 -18.35
N ASP A 214 7.22 -1.27 -18.30
CA ASP A 214 8.09 -1.14 -19.47
C ASP A 214 9.13 -2.27 -19.57
N LYS A 215 8.99 -3.35 -18.78
CA LYS A 215 9.97 -4.44 -18.70
C LYS A 215 9.59 -5.63 -19.58
N ASN A 216 10.57 -6.25 -20.24
CA ASN A 216 10.34 -7.44 -21.09
C ASN A 216 10.94 -8.75 -20.53
N THR A 217 11.09 -8.84 -19.21
CA THR A 217 11.58 -10.05 -18.53
C THR A 217 10.55 -11.19 -18.57
N GLU A 218 10.98 -12.42 -18.30
CA GLU A 218 10.08 -13.57 -18.24
C GLU A 218 8.98 -13.40 -17.17
N ILE A 219 9.35 -12.95 -15.97
CA ILE A 219 8.41 -12.63 -14.89
C ILE A 219 7.39 -11.58 -15.36
N ALA A 220 7.84 -10.52 -16.03
CA ALA A 220 6.94 -9.50 -16.57
C ALA A 220 5.94 -10.08 -17.59
N LYS A 221 6.35 -11.03 -18.42
CA LYS A 221 5.46 -11.73 -19.36
C LYS A 221 4.43 -12.58 -18.60
N ILE A 222 4.85 -13.33 -17.58
CA ILE A 222 3.95 -14.15 -16.76
C ILE A 222 2.94 -13.30 -16.00
N VAL A 223 3.38 -12.19 -15.39
CA VAL A 223 2.48 -11.24 -14.72
C VAL A 223 1.43 -10.71 -15.70
N ARG A 224 1.82 -10.34 -16.93
CA ARG A 224 0.85 -9.89 -17.96
C ARG A 224 -0.13 -10.99 -18.38
N ILE A 225 0.33 -12.23 -18.52
CA ILE A 225 -0.53 -13.38 -18.84
C ILE A 225 -1.52 -13.61 -17.70
N GLY A 226 -1.04 -13.71 -16.47
CA GLY A 226 -1.85 -13.88 -15.26
C GLY A 226 -2.89 -12.78 -15.11
N ARG A 227 -2.49 -11.51 -15.25
CA ARG A 227 -3.43 -10.37 -15.24
C ARG A 227 -4.53 -10.55 -16.28
N LYS A 228 -4.19 -10.82 -17.55
CA LYS A 228 -5.19 -10.95 -18.63
C LYS A 228 -6.15 -12.13 -18.38
N LEU A 229 -5.67 -13.24 -17.84
CA LEU A 229 -6.51 -14.39 -17.49
C LEU A 229 -7.44 -14.06 -16.32
N LEU A 230 -6.88 -13.53 -15.24
CA LEU A 230 -7.63 -13.10 -14.06
C LEU A 230 -8.66 -12.03 -14.43
N GLU A 231 -8.34 -11.05 -15.29
CA GLU A 231 -9.30 -10.07 -15.78
C GLU A 231 -10.44 -10.73 -16.56
N LYS A 232 -10.18 -11.73 -17.40
CA LYS A 232 -11.25 -12.45 -18.13
C LYS A 232 -12.11 -13.26 -17.17
N MET A 233 -11.51 -13.92 -16.17
CA MET A 233 -12.22 -14.69 -15.16
C MET A 233 -13.09 -13.77 -14.29
N VAL A 234 -12.52 -12.67 -13.80
CA VAL A 234 -13.21 -11.66 -13.01
C VAL A 234 -14.28 -10.95 -13.83
N LYS A 235 -14.05 -10.57 -15.10
CA LYS A 235 -15.09 -9.98 -15.95
C LYS A 235 -16.28 -10.92 -16.18
N ARG A 236 -16.03 -12.23 -16.27
CA ARG A 236 -17.07 -13.25 -16.39
C ARG A 236 -17.80 -13.51 -15.06
N ALA A 237 -17.13 -13.31 -13.93
CA ALA A 237 -17.66 -13.58 -12.59
C ALA A 237 -18.23 -12.35 -11.85
N PHE A 238 -17.81 -11.12 -12.20
CA PHE A 238 -17.93 -9.94 -11.33
C PHE A 238 -18.22 -8.64 -12.09
N ASP A 239 -19.52 -8.34 -12.18
CA ASP A 239 -20.07 -7.05 -12.60
C ASP A 239 -19.89 -5.94 -11.53
N ALA A 240 -20.26 -4.69 -11.85
CA ALA A 240 -20.39 -3.56 -10.91
C ALA A 240 -21.10 -3.93 -9.59
N GLN A 241 -22.04 -4.88 -9.64
CA GLN A 241 -22.70 -5.45 -8.48
C GLN A 241 -21.75 -6.10 -7.47
N TYR A 242 -20.69 -6.78 -7.90
CA TYR A 242 -19.72 -7.39 -7.01
C TYR A 242 -18.74 -6.39 -6.41
N ARG A 243 -18.27 -5.42 -7.20
CA ARG A 243 -17.46 -4.29 -6.69
C ARG A 243 -18.19 -3.57 -5.56
N ARG A 244 -19.51 -3.42 -5.71
CA ARG A 244 -20.39 -2.90 -4.67
C ARG A 244 -20.51 -3.88 -3.50
N ALA A 245 -20.74 -5.18 -3.73
CA ALA A 245 -20.91 -6.19 -2.67
C ALA A 245 -19.66 -6.41 -1.80
N CYS A 246 -18.45 -6.42 -2.38
CA CYS A 246 -17.20 -6.48 -1.61
C CYS A 246 -17.02 -5.26 -0.71
N ARG A 247 -17.30 -4.07 -1.25
CA ARG A 247 -17.29 -2.84 -0.45
C ARG A 247 -18.35 -2.87 0.65
N GLN A 248 -19.55 -3.37 0.35
CA GLN A 248 -20.62 -3.53 1.32
C GLN A 248 -20.21 -4.49 2.44
N GLY A 249 -19.64 -5.65 2.10
CA GLY A 249 -19.21 -6.67 3.04
C GLY A 249 -18.12 -6.18 4.00
N GLU A 250 -17.09 -5.51 3.49
CA GLU A 250 -15.97 -5.04 4.32
C GLU A 250 -16.36 -3.89 5.25
N ILE A 251 -17.09 -2.87 4.73
CA ILE A 251 -17.61 -1.79 5.58
C ILE A 251 -18.59 -2.35 6.61
N GLY A 252 -19.44 -3.29 6.21
CA GLY A 252 -20.40 -3.96 7.09
C GLY A 252 -19.74 -4.71 8.25
N LYS A 253 -18.67 -5.47 7.97
CA LYS A 253 -17.87 -6.16 8.99
C LYS A 253 -17.27 -5.17 9.98
N LYS A 254 -16.73 -4.05 9.50
CA LYS A 254 -16.12 -3.01 10.35
C LYS A 254 -17.14 -2.31 11.24
N ILE A 255 -18.29 -1.94 10.70
CA ILE A 255 -19.39 -1.37 11.49
C ILE A 255 -19.80 -2.35 12.59
N ARG A 256 -19.98 -3.63 12.25
CA ARG A 256 -20.32 -4.67 13.23
C ARG A 256 -19.25 -4.82 14.30
N MET A 257 -17.98 -4.84 13.93
CA MET A 257 -16.85 -4.95 14.84
C MET A 257 -16.79 -3.76 15.80
N LEU A 258 -16.78 -2.53 15.29
CA LEU A 258 -16.73 -1.31 16.10
C LEU A 258 -17.95 -1.20 17.02
N ARG A 259 -19.14 -1.54 16.52
CA ARG A 259 -20.36 -1.60 17.33
C ARG A 259 -20.22 -2.58 18.50
N ARG A 260 -19.69 -3.77 18.25
CA ARG A 260 -19.47 -4.80 19.28
C ARG A 260 -18.41 -4.37 20.30
N LEU A 261 -17.33 -3.73 19.86
CA LEU A 261 -16.29 -3.18 20.75
C LEU A 261 -16.85 -2.12 21.71
N HIS A 262 -17.83 -1.34 21.27
CA HIS A 262 -18.54 -0.38 22.12
C HIS A 262 -19.68 -0.99 22.93
N GLY A 263 -19.92 -2.31 22.84
CA GLY A 263 -21.01 -2.99 23.56
C GLY A 263 -22.42 -2.63 23.07
N TRP A 264 -22.57 -2.09 21.86
CA TRP A 264 -23.86 -1.59 21.37
C TRP A 264 -24.66 -2.65 20.61
N THR A 265 -25.99 -2.57 20.72
CA THR A 265 -26.92 -3.26 19.82
C THR A 265 -27.08 -2.50 18.49
N GLN A 266 -27.58 -3.16 17.45
CA GLN A 266 -27.87 -2.48 16.17
C GLN A 266 -28.87 -1.33 16.35
N GLU A 267 -29.83 -1.48 17.26
CA GLU A 267 -30.82 -0.46 17.61
C GLU A 267 -30.16 0.77 18.25
N GLN A 268 -29.24 0.55 19.19
CA GLN A 268 -28.50 1.63 19.85
C GLN A 268 -27.60 2.39 18.87
N LEU A 269 -26.91 1.68 17.97
CA LEU A 269 -26.13 2.33 16.91
C LEU A 269 -27.04 3.13 15.96
N ALA A 270 -28.20 2.59 15.58
CA ALA A 270 -29.15 3.26 14.72
C ALA A 270 -29.69 4.56 15.34
N LYS A 271 -30.02 4.53 16.64
CA LYS A 271 -30.41 5.72 17.42
C LYS A 271 -29.31 6.79 17.41
N LYS A 272 -28.05 6.41 17.65
CA LYS A 272 -26.90 7.34 17.61
C LYS A 272 -26.68 7.97 16.23
N LEU A 273 -27.00 7.26 15.16
CA LEU A 273 -26.86 7.75 13.78
C LEU A 273 -28.10 8.50 13.27
N SER A 274 -29.19 8.48 14.03
CA SER A 274 -30.52 8.95 13.62
C SER A 274 -30.97 8.26 12.32
N CYS A 275 -30.87 6.92 12.29
CA CYS A 275 -31.38 6.10 11.19
C CYS A 275 -32.18 4.90 11.72
N ALA A 276 -32.85 4.16 10.83
CA ALA A 276 -33.61 2.98 11.23
C ALA A 276 -32.66 1.79 11.51
N ARG A 277 -33.00 0.93 12.48
CA ARG A 277 -32.23 -0.31 12.78
C ARG A 277 -32.01 -1.17 11.52
N ILE A 278 -33.01 -1.26 10.66
CA ILE A 278 -32.91 -2.02 9.41
C ILE A 278 -31.78 -1.53 8.51
N THR A 279 -31.50 -0.22 8.51
CA THR A 279 -30.41 0.39 7.77
C THR A 279 -29.05 -0.11 8.27
N VAL A 280 -28.83 -0.13 9.59
CA VAL A 280 -27.62 -0.68 10.21
C VAL A 280 -27.47 -2.18 9.92
N ASN A 281 -28.57 -2.94 10.02
CA ASN A 281 -28.57 -4.36 9.70
C ASN A 281 -28.18 -4.63 8.23
N MET A 282 -28.71 -3.84 7.29
CA MET A 282 -28.34 -3.95 5.87
C MET A 282 -26.87 -3.63 5.63
N TRP A 283 -26.32 -2.62 6.31
CA TRP A 283 -24.88 -2.32 6.25
C TRP A 283 -24.06 -3.48 6.79
N GLU A 284 -24.36 -3.96 7.99
CA GLU A 284 -23.59 -5.04 8.64
C GLU A 284 -23.66 -6.37 7.91
N LYS A 285 -24.73 -6.64 7.17
CA LYS A 285 -24.87 -7.84 6.32
C LYS A 285 -24.26 -7.64 4.93
N GLY A 286 -23.71 -6.47 4.64
CA GLY A 286 -23.16 -6.16 3.33
C GLY A 286 -24.22 -6.14 2.22
N LYS A 287 -25.47 -5.77 2.54
CA LYS A 287 -26.57 -5.61 1.57
C LYS A 287 -26.69 -4.17 1.04
N SER A 288 -26.11 -3.18 1.73
CA SER A 288 -26.08 -1.78 1.30
C SER A 288 -24.87 -1.05 1.89
N ILE A 289 -24.52 0.13 1.34
CA ILE A 289 -23.37 0.95 1.79
C ILE A 289 -23.90 2.19 2.50
N PRO A 290 -23.32 2.59 3.65
CA PRO A 290 -23.59 3.90 4.23
C PRO A 290 -23.18 5.00 3.24
N LYS A 291 -24.07 5.96 2.96
CA LYS A 291 -23.75 7.13 2.12
C LYS A 291 -22.79 8.08 2.86
N GLY A 292 -22.15 9.03 2.16
CA GLY A 292 -21.17 9.97 2.71
C GLY A 292 -21.57 10.59 4.07
N LYS A 293 -22.78 11.15 4.17
CA LYS A 293 -23.31 11.70 5.45
C LYS A 293 -23.36 10.68 6.59
N ASN A 294 -23.68 9.42 6.30
CA ASN A 294 -23.71 8.35 7.31
C ASN A 294 -22.31 7.82 7.63
N ILE A 295 -21.37 7.85 6.68
CA ILE A 295 -19.95 7.53 6.94
C ILE A 295 -19.37 8.56 7.92
N GLU A 296 -19.66 9.85 7.72
CA GLU A 296 -19.23 10.91 8.63
C GLU A 296 -19.80 10.73 10.04
N LYS A 297 -21.10 10.43 10.15
CA LYS A 297 -21.74 10.14 11.43
C LYS A 297 -21.17 8.89 12.10
N LEU A 298 -20.94 7.81 11.34
CA LEU A 298 -20.31 6.59 11.86
C LEU A 298 -18.90 6.90 12.39
N ALA A 299 -18.12 7.69 11.66
CA ALA A 299 -16.77 8.10 12.06
C ALA A 299 -16.79 8.86 13.39
N GLN A 300 -17.69 9.84 13.50
CA GLN A 300 -17.89 10.63 14.72
C GLN A 300 -18.34 9.76 15.90
N VAL A 301 -19.37 8.92 15.70
CA VAL A 301 -19.96 8.07 16.75
C VAL A 301 -18.95 7.05 17.28
N PHE A 302 -18.09 6.50 16.42
CA PHE A 302 -17.06 5.54 16.83
C PHE A 302 -15.73 6.19 17.23
N GLY A 303 -15.59 7.52 17.08
CA GLY A 303 -14.33 8.22 17.36
C GLY A 303 -13.18 7.80 16.45
N VAL A 304 -13.46 7.37 15.22
CA VAL A 304 -12.44 6.94 14.25
C VAL A 304 -12.41 7.86 13.02
N PRO A 305 -11.26 8.03 12.35
CA PRO A 305 -11.23 8.71 11.05
C PRO A 305 -12.20 8.05 10.06
N LYS A 306 -12.85 8.84 9.20
CA LYS A 306 -13.74 8.30 8.14
C LYS A 306 -13.02 7.29 7.25
N GLU A 307 -11.72 7.51 7.08
CA GLU A 307 -10.78 6.63 6.42
C GLU A 307 -10.76 5.23 7.05
N ALA A 308 -10.79 5.10 8.37
CA ALA A 308 -10.73 3.82 9.07
C ALA A 308 -11.98 2.94 8.86
N LEU A 309 -13.12 3.55 8.51
CA LEU A 309 -14.36 2.84 8.18
C LEU A 309 -14.37 2.32 6.74
N VAL A 310 -13.71 3.05 5.84
CA VAL A 310 -13.70 2.76 4.39
C VAL A 310 -12.44 1.97 3.97
N MET A 311 -11.37 2.04 4.76
CA MET A 311 -10.09 1.39 4.52
C MET A 311 -9.88 0.24 5.47
N GLY A 312 -9.52 -0.95 4.94
CA GLY A 312 -9.03 -2.12 5.67
C GLY A 312 -7.85 -1.79 6.56
#